data_AF-A0A8J2WUK0-F1
#
_entry.id   AF-A0A8J2WUK0-F1
#
_cell.length_a   1.000
_cell.length_b   1.000
_cell.length_c   1.000
_cell.angle_alpha   90.00
_cell.angle_beta   90.00
_cell.angle_gamma   90.00
#
_symmetry.space_group_name_H-M   'P 1'
#
loop_
_entity.id
_entity.type
_entity.pdbx_description
1 polymer ?
#
loop_
_entity_poly.entity_id
_entity_poly.type
_entity_poly.pdbx_seq_one_letter_code
_entity_poly.pdbx_strand_id
1 'polypeptide(L)'
;MPRLALIISVLAAAADAAVYGLEEDLPDAAAAPKDYKLPEKVRHMDGPPPGIDLSSLSVKPNIIKQPAMPKINRNDGLGDDDPLPPLDKCDACFVLWRSMEGVLEAEPKMDKDRTDVLAGGRLDSRGAQTGTKHSYATSEVRAARLVERVCEFVNVFRYNAQGAYWVRDKALVAAFEAGKALPKPRQLGRLPTDELRVSLVNYCSTTVEDHEDEIMALLLAGGLGDAGRAAFCSGTRKDCRGDAVEAAAKRQGIADILAGINDEPPAAPAKKKRRRKKKKKPVAAEL
;
A
#
# COMPACT_ATOMS: atom_id res chain seq x y z
N MET A 1 23.80 -30.88 20.36
CA MET A 1 23.40 -29.79 19.46
C MET A 1 23.46 -28.46 20.21
N PRO A 2 24.48 -27.62 19.95
CA PRO A 2 24.35 -26.18 20.24
C PRO A 2 24.98 -25.33 19.12
N ARG A 3 24.16 -24.67 18.30
CA ARG A 3 24.60 -23.63 17.34
C ARG A 3 23.61 -22.47 17.19
N LEU A 4 22.70 -22.30 18.14
CA LEU A 4 21.61 -21.30 18.06
C LEU A 4 21.71 -20.15 19.07
N ALA A 5 22.79 -20.06 19.85
CA ALA A 5 22.95 -19.04 20.88
C ALA A 5 23.81 -17.82 20.48
N LEU A 6 24.37 -17.78 19.26
CA LEU A 6 25.42 -16.79 18.91
C LEU A 6 24.98 -15.70 17.91
N ILE A 7 23.73 -15.70 17.45
CA ILE A 7 23.24 -14.71 16.46
C ILE A 7 22.48 -13.54 17.13
N ILE A 8 22.06 -13.68 18.39
CA ILE A 8 21.27 -12.64 19.08
C ILE A 8 22.14 -11.48 19.62
N SER A 9 23.45 -11.65 19.76
CA SER A 9 24.33 -10.61 20.34
C SER A 9 24.82 -9.54 19.36
N VAL A 10 24.64 -9.68 18.05
CA VAL A 10 25.16 -8.71 17.07
C VAL A 10 24.17 -7.58 16.76
N LEU A 11 22.87 -7.77 17.01
CA LEU A 11 21.85 -6.74 16.74
C LEU A 11 21.58 -5.78 17.91
N ALA A 12 22.09 -6.07 19.12
CA ALA A 12 21.94 -5.19 20.27
C ALA A 12 23.05 -4.12 20.40
N ALA A 13 24.16 -4.23 19.65
CA ALA A 13 25.29 -3.31 19.77
C ALA A 13 25.20 -2.06 18.87
N ALA A 14 24.16 -1.93 18.03
CA ALA A 14 23.99 -0.80 17.12
C ALA A 14 23.00 0.28 17.64
N ALA A 15 22.39 0.08 18.81
CA ALA A 15 21.38 0.99 19.35
C ALA A 15 21.87 1.91 20.49
N ASP A 16 23.08 1.69 21.04
CA ASP A 16 23.59 2.43 22.21
C ASP A 16 24.64 3.52 21.88
N ALA A 17 24.84 3.87 20.60
CA ALA A 17 25.86 4.85 20.19
C ALA A 17 25.33 6.25 19.85
N ALA A 18 24.04 6.55 20.11
CA ALA A 18 23.44 7.84 19.72
C ALA A 18 23.01 8.76 20.88
N VAL A 19 23.35 8.42 22.14
CA VAL A 19 23.00 9.25 23.30
C VAL A 19 24.19 9.45 24.23
N TYR A 20 25.22 10.14 23.75
CA TYR A 20 26.11 10.90 24.62
C TYR A 20 26.39 12.25 23.95
N GLY A 21 25.90 13.30 24.60
CA GLY A 21 26.16 14.68 24.23
C GLY A 21 27.65 15.02 24.41
N LEU A 22 28.17 15.74 23.44
CA LEU A 22 29.34 16.59 23.58
C LEU A 22 28.93 17.98 23.08
N GLU A 23 28.55 18.83 24.03
CA GLU A 23 28.84 20.26 23.95
C GLU A 23 30.36 20.39 24.03
N GLU A 24 31.01 20.66 22.91
CA GLU A 24 32.37 21.21 22.91
C GLU A 24 32.41 22.41 21.95
N ASP A 25 33.00 23.47 22.47
CA ASP A 25 33.17 24.80 21.91
C ASP A 25 33.58 24.81 20.42
N LEU A 26 32.82 25.56 19.61
CA LEU A 26 33.24 25.96 18.27
C LEU A 26 34.26 27.12 18.38
N PRO A 27 35.54 26.95 17.97
CA PRO A 27 36.42 28.08 17.76
C PRO A 27 36.06 28.84 16.48
N ASP A 28 36.27 30.16 16.57
CA ASP A 28 36.05 31.15 15.52
C ASP A 28 36.67 30.82 14.16
N ALA A 29 35.98 31.29 13.13
CA ALA A 29 36.26 31.13 11.71
C ALA A 29 37.72 31.42 11.32
N ALA A 30 38.45 30.37 10.95
CA ALA A 30 39.71 30.47 10.22
C ALA A 30 39.44 30.39 8.71
N ALA A 31 40.01 31.37 8.00
CA ALA A 31 39.87 31.57 6.55
C ALA A 31 40.23 30.33 5.71
N ALA A 32 39.41 30.06 4.71
CA ALA A 32 39.62 29.01 3.73
C ALA A 32 40.90 29.24 2.89
N PRO A 33 41.78 28.24 2.72
CA PRO A 33 42.87 28.32 1.77
C PRO A 33 42.31 28.20 0.34
N LYS A 34 42.54 29.24 -0.46
CA LYS A 34 42.46 29.20 -1.93
C LYS A 34 43.66 28.38 -2.40
N ASP A 35 43.41 27.19 -2.95
CA ASP A 35 44.27 26.45 -3.91
C ASP A 35 44.09 24.93 -3.75
N TYR A 36 42.93 24.42 -4.17
CA TYR A 36 42.80 23.00 -4.50
C TYR A 36 42.84 22.82 -6.01
N LYS A 37 43.99 22.36 -6.51
CA LYS A 37 44.15 21.84 -7.88
C LYS A 37 43.36 20.52 -8.00
N LEU A 38 42.34 20.51 -8.84
CA LEU A 38 41.66 19.30 -9.29
C LEU A 38 42.64 18.39 -10.05
N PRO A 39 42.73 17.09 -9.72
CA PRO A 39 43.49 16.15 -10.52
C PRO A 39 42.81 15.92 -11.88
N GLU A 40 43.57 16.21 -12.91
CA GLU A 40 43.28 15.93 -14.32
C GLU A 40 43.35 14.41 -14.59
N LYS A 41 42.41 13.91 -15.40
CA LYS A 41 42.32 12.57 -16.01
C LYS A 41 41.73 11.44 -15.17
N VAL A 42 40.40 11.36 -15.18
CA VAL A 42 39.70 10.07 -15.22
C VAL A 42 39.60 9.66 -16.69
N ARG A 43 40.41 8.68 -17.09
CA ARG A 43 40.35 8.07 -18.42
C ARG A 43 38.99 7.37 -18.59
N HIS A 44 38.34 7.62 -19.72
CA HIS A 44 37.25 6.81 -20.24
C HIS A 44 37.64 5.32 -20.22
N MET A 45 36.86 4.52 -19.50
CA MET A 45 36.80 3.08 -19.67
C MET A 45 35.61 2.80 -20.59
N ASP A 46 35.84 2.94 -21.89
CA ASP A 46 34.96 2.41 -22.93
C ASP A 46 35.26 0.91 -23.07
N GLY A 47 34.41 0.09 -22.45
CA GLY A 47 34.45 -1.36 -22.61
C GLY A 47 33.15 -1.98 -22.10
N PRO A 48 32.31 -2.57 -22.96
CA PRO A 48 31.15 -3.31 -22.49
C PRO A 48 31.61 -4.53 -21.67
N PRO A 49 30.95 -4.84 -20.55
CA PRO A 49 31.30 -6.02 -19.75
C PRO A 49 31.10 -7.30 -20.58
N PRO A 50 31.93 -8.34 -20.38
CA PRO A 50 31.80 -9.60 -21.08
C PRO A 50 30.42 -10.20 -20.84
N GLY A 51 29.78 -10.59 -21.94
CA GLY A 51 28.41 -11.11 -21.97
C GLY A 51 28.25 -12.31 -21.05
N ILE A 52 27.28 -12.20 -20.14
CA ILE A 52 26.79 -13.32 -19.35
C ILE A 52 25.95 -14.18 -20.30
N ASP A 53 26.41 -15.41 -20.56
CA ASP A 53 25.70 -16.36 -21.42
C ASP A 53 24.46 -16.92 -20.69
N LEU A 54 23.34 -16.20 -20.85
CA LEU A 54 22.02 -16.55 -20.32
C LEU A 54 21.41 -17.82 -20.96
N SER A 55 22.06 -18.41 -21.95
CA SER A 55 21.61 -19.65 -22.61
C SER A 55 21.68 -20.89 -21.71
N SER A 56 22.36 -20.79 -20.56
CA SER A 56 22.58 -21.90 -19.62
C SER A 56 21.55 -21.98 -18.49
N LEU A 57 20.69 -20.98 -18.30
CA LEU A 57 19.60 -21.00 -17.31
C LEU A 57 18.35 -21.65 -17.91
N SER A 58 18.45 -22.94 -18.25
CA SER A 58 17.28 -23.78 -18.51
C SER A 58 16.61 -24.14 -17.18
N VAL A 59 15.91 -23.15 -16.59
CA VAL A 59 15.02 -23.38 -15.45
C VAL A 59 13.82 -24.15 -15.99
N LYS A 60 13.81 -25.47 -15.75
CA LYS A 60 12.64 -26.30 -16.04
C LYS A 60 11.44 -25.69 -15.30
N PRO A 61 10.32 -25.41 -15.98
CA PRO A 61 9.12 -24.92 -15.32
C PRO A 61 8.67 -26.01 -14.35
N ASN A 62 8.89 -25.78 -13.06
CA ASN A 62 8.35 -26.64 -12.03
C ASN A 62 6.86 -26.34 -11.98
N ILE A 63 6.08 -27.13 -12.73
CA ILE A 63 4.62 -27.11 -12.71
C ILE A 63 4.22 -27.56 -11.31
N ILE A 64 4.11 -26.59 -10.39
CA ILE A 64 3.44 -26.79 -9.12
C ILE A 64 2.00 -27.14 -9.48
N LYS A 65 1.65 -28.43 -9.39
CA LYS A 65 0.27 -28.90 -9.47
C LYS A 65 -0.52 -28.13 -8.43
N GLN A 66 -1.30 -27.15 -8.88
CA GLN A 66 -2.26 -26.49 -8.01
C GLN A 66 -3.16 -27.58 -7.41
N PRO A 67 -3.35 -27.62 -6.09
CA PRO A 67 -4.30 -28.54 -5.49
C PRO A 67 -5.66 -28.29 -6.13
N ALA A 68 -6.31 -29.36 -6.57
CA ALA A 68 -7.61 -29.29 -7.24
C ALA A 68 -8.58 -28.51 -6.35
N MET A 69 -9.00 -27.33 -6.81
CA MET A 69 -10.02 -26.57 -6.09
C MET A 69 -11.29 -27.40 -6.04
N PRO A 70 -11.91 -27.56 -4.86
CA PRO A 70 -13.18 -28.25 -4.75
C PRO A 70 -14.19 -27.54 -5.66
N LYS A 71 -14.87 -28.32 -6.50
CA LYS A 71 -15.95 -27.81 -7.36
C LYS A 71 -17.12 -27.45 -6.46
N ILE A 72 -17.21 -26.18 -6.06
CA ILE A 72 -18.35 -25.66 -5.30
C ILE A 72 -19.52 -25.57 -6.28
N ASN A 73 -20.55 -26.37 -6.04
CA ASN A 73 -21.77 -26.37 -6.83
C ASN A 73 -22.48 -25.03 -6.60
N ARG A 74 -22.66 -24.24 -7.66
CA ARG A 74 -23.28 -22.90 -7.61
C ARG A 74 -24.78 -22.90 -7.28
N ASN A 75 -25.37 -24.07 -7.07
CA ASN A 75 -26.82 -24.25 -6.89
C ASN A 75 -27.21 -24.74 -5.49
N ASP A 76 -26.24 -24.94 -4.60
CA ASP A 76 -26.55 -25.18 -3.20
C ASP A 76 -26.83 -23.80 -2.61
N GLY A 77 -28.11 -23.52 -2.33
CA GLY A 77 -28.53 -22.29 -1.68
C GLY A 77 -27.66 -22.07 -0.46
N LEU A 78 -26.79 -21.06 -0.55
CA LEU A 78 -25.98 -20.57 0.54
C LEU A 78 -27.00 -20.21 1.62
N GLY A 79 -27.14 -21.05 2.66
CA GLY A 79 -28.00 -20.75 3.78
C GLY A 79 -27.60 -19.39 4.30
N ASP A 80 -28.57 -18.47 4.38
CA ASP A 80 -28.35 -17.07 4.76
C ASP A 80 -27.82 -16.88 6.20
N ASP A 81 -27.41 -17.96 6.88
CA ASP A 81 -27.15 -18.01 8.32
C ASP A 81 -25.73 -18.48 8.70
N ASP A 82 -24.83 -18.81 7.76
CA ASP A 82 -23.45 -19.13 8.15
C ASP A 82 -22.73 -17.83 8.58
N PRO A 83 -22.38 -17.67 9.87
CA PRO A 83 -21.76 -16.46 10.37
C PRO A 83 -20.41 -16.27 9.70
N LEU A 84 -20.15 -15.06 9.20
CA LEU A 84 -18.83 -14.74 8.67
C LEU A 84 -17.75 -14.98 9.73
N PRO A 85 -16.54 -15.40 9.30
CA PRO A 85 -15.43 -15.47 10.22
C PRO A 85 -15.13 -14.07 10.79
N PRO A 86 -14.71 -13.99 12.06
CA PRO A 86 -14.25 -12.72 12.62
C PRO A 86 -13.05 -12.21 11.82
N LEU A 87 -12.86 -10.88 11.83
CA LEU A 87 -11.69 -10.26 11.20
C LEU A 87 -10.40 -10.80 11.83
N ASP A 88 -9.60 -11.51 11.05
CA ASP A 88 -8.24 -11.89 11.45
C ASP A 88 -7.38 -10.63 11.51
N LYS A 89 -6.88 -10.31 12.71
CA LYS A 89 -6.06 -9.11 12.96
C LYS A 89 -4.76 -9.12 12.15
N CYS A 90 -4.19 -10.31 11.89
CA CYS A 90 -3.01 -10.42 11.07
C CYS A 90 -3.33 -10.05 9.63
N ASP A 91 -4.41 -10.60 9.05
CA ASP A 91 -4.86 -10.19 7.71
C ASP A 91 -5.19 -8.69 7.64
N ALA A 92 -5.82 -8.14 8.69
CA ALA A 92 -6.11 -6.71 8.79
C ALA A 92 -4.84 -5.85 8.80
N CYS A 93 -3.80 -6.27 9.53
CA CYS A 93 -2.51 -5.58 9.52
C CYS A 93 -1.84 -5.61 8.14
N PHE A 94 -1.92 -6.75 7.44
CA PHE A 94 -1.42 -6.84 6.06
C PHE A 94 -2.16 -5.91 5.10
N VAL A 95 -3.48 -5.80 5.22
CA VAL A 95 -4.27 -4.87 4.40
C VAL A 95 -3.94 -3.42 4.74
N LEU A 96 -3.74 -3.11 6.03
CA LEU A 96 -3.28 -1.79 6.47
C LEU A 96 -1.93 -1.44 5.87
N TRP A 97 -0.96 -2.35 5.95
CA TRP A 97 0.37 -2.17 5.34
C TRP A 97 0.28 -1.92 3.84
N ARG A 98 -0.50 -2.73 3.12
CA ARG A 98 -0.75 -2.54 1.69
C ARG A 98 -1.49 -1.25 1.37
N SER A 99 -2.22 -0.70 2.33
CA SER A 99 -2.84 0.61 2.19
C SER A 99 -1.82 1.72 2.30
N MET A 100 -0.83 1.60 3.19
CA MET A 100 0.31 2.52 3.25
C MET A 100 1.10 2.52 1.94
N GLU A 101 1.42 1.33 1.41
CA GLU A 101 2.07 1.18 0.09
C GLU A 101 1.21 1.81 -1.02
N GLY A 102 -0.10 1.52 -1.04
CA GLY A 102 -1.02 2.05 -2.06
C GLY A 102 -1.17 3.57 -2.02
N VAL A 103 -1.14 4.18 -0.83
CA VAL A 103 -1.18 5.63 -0.68
C VAL A 103 0.12 6.27 -1.19
N LEU A 104 1.28 5.67 -0.94
CA LEU A 104 2.54 6.12 -1.53
C LEU A 104 2.56 5.99 -3.06
N GLU A 105 2.03 4.89 -3.61
CA GLU A 105 1.91 4.71 -5.06
C GLU A 105 0.98 5.76 -5.71
N ALA A 106 -0.09 6.14 -5.00
CA ALA A 106 -1.07 7.09 -5.47
C ALA A 106 -0.65 8.55 -5.30
N GLU A 107 0.22 8.87 -4.34
CA GLU A 107 0.61 10.24 -4.02
C GLU A 107 1.20 11.02 -5.22
N PRO A 108 2.14 10.47 -6.02
CA PRO A 108 2.63 11.12 -7.22
C PRO A 108 1.55 11.36 -8.28
N LYS A 109 0.35 10.79 -8.18
CA LYS A 109 -0.76 11.07 -9.09
C LYS A 109 -1.67 12.17 -8.55
N MET A 110 -1.74 12.31 -7.23
CA MET A 110 -2.60 13.27 -6.55
C MET A 110 -1.93 14.64 -6.34
N ASP A 111 -0.61 14.68 -6.11
CA ASP A 111 0.10 15.88 -5.63
C ASP A 111 1.35 16.22 -6.48
N LYS A 112 1.30 16.04 -7.81
CA LYS A 112 2.45 16.21 -8.74
C LYS A 112 3.22 17.53 -8.66
N ASP A 113 2.52 18.62 -8.32
CA ASP A 113 3.06 19.98 -8.41
C ASP A 113 3.16 20.68 -7.05
N ARG A 114 3.07 19.92 -5.95
CA ARG A 114 2.96 20.52 -4.63
C ARG A 114 4.34 20.83 -4.03
N THR A 115 4.55 22.10 -3.70
CA THR A 115 5.67 22.55 -2.87
C THR A 115 5.10 23.00 -1.54
N ASP A 116 5.58 22.41 -0.44
CA ASP A 116 5.21 22.89 0.89
C ASP A 116 6.08 24.11 1.20
N VAL A 117 5.42 25.25 1.46
CA VAL A 117 6.06 26.43 2.04
C VAL A 117 5.80 26.35 3.54
N LEU A 118 6.86 26.22 4.35
CA LEU A 118 6.71 26.21 5.80
C LEU A 118 6.09 27.52 6.29
N ALA A 119 5.13 27.39 7.21
CA ALA A 119 4.53 28.52 7.91
C ALA A 119 5.63 29.24 8.70
N GLY A 120 5.79 30.54 8.45
CA GLY A 120 6.84 31.37 9.08
C GLY A 120 7.60 32.27 8.10
N GLY A 121 7.43 32.08 6.80
CA GLY A 121 7.95 33.02 5.79
C GLY A 121 7.30 34.39 5.94
N ARG A 122 8.12 35.43 6.17
CA ARG A 122 7.65 36.82 6.16
C ARG A 122 7.12 37.10 4.75
N LEU A 123 5.86 37.53 4.66
CA LEU A 123 5.31 38.05 3.42
C LEU A 123 6.05 39.35 3.09
N ASP A 124 6.64 39.42 1.91
CA ASP A 124 7.19 40.67 1.42
C ASP A 124 6.05 41.67 1.10
N SER A 125 6.40 42.92 0.85
CA SER A 125 5.44 43.96 0.49
C SER A 125 4.71 43.72 -0.84
N ARG A 126 5.12 42.69 -1.61
CA ARG A 126 4.50 42.25 -2.86
C ARG A 126 3.61 41.01 -2.67
N GLY A 127 3.46 40.53 -1.44
CA GLY A 127 2.67 39.33 -1.12
C GLY A 127 3.37 38.02 -1.48
N ALA A 128 4.65 38.05 -1.85
CA ALA A 128 5.45 36.83 -2.03
C ALA A 128 5.99 36.39 -0.66
N GLN A 129 5.79 35.12 -0.32
CA GLN A 129 6.41 34.53 0.86
C GLN A 129 7.91 34.36 0.61
N THR A 130 8.71 35.12 1.35
CA THR A 130 10.15 34.86 1.48
C THR A 130 10.35 33.82 2.58
N GLY A 131 10.57 32.56 2.18
CA GLY A 131 10.83 31.44 3.08
C GLY A 131 11.65 30.35 2.38
N THR A 132 12.39 29.56 3.14
CA THR A 132 13.09 28.37 2.63
C THR A 132 12.06 27.37 2.12
N LYS A 133 12.08 27.09 0.82
CA LYS A 133 11.28 26.02 0.23
C LYS A 133 11.92 24.69 0.60
N HIS A 134 11.25 23.89 1.42
CA HIS A 134 11.67 22.53 1.69
C HIS A 134 11.01 21.59 0.69
N SER A 135 11.71 20.51 0.36
CA SER A 135 11.13 19.46 -0.50
C SER A 135 9.95 18.83 0.21
N TYR A 136 8.79 18.79 -0.47
CA TYR A 136 7.59 18.12 0.04
C TYR A 136 7.88 16.64 0.36
N ALA A 137 8.73 15.99 -0.44
CA ALA A 137 9.05 14.58 -0.32
C ALA A 137 9.55 14.18 1.09
N THR A 138 10.19 15.10 1.80
CA THR A 138 10.80 14.84 3.12
C THR A 138 10.10 15.61 4.24
N SER A 139 8.95 16.26 3.99
CA SER A 139 8.26 17.04 5.03
C SER A 139 7.44 16.12 5.95
N GLU A 140 7.41 16.43 7.25
CA GLU A 140 6.49 15.80 8.20
C GLU A 140 5.03 16.02 7.79
N VAL A 141 4.74 17.18 7.17
CA VAL A 141 3.43 17.52 6.62
C VAL A 141 2.99 16.51 5.54
N ARG A 142 3.92 16.03 4.70
CA ARG A 142 3.66 14.94 3.76
C ARG A 142 3.32 13.65 4.50
N ALA A 143 4.11 13.26 5.50
CA ALA A 143 3.88 12.05 6.27
C ALA A 143 2.49 12.07 6.95
N ALA A 144 2.14 13.15 7.66
CA ALA A 144 0.83 13.32 8.31
C ALA A 144 -0.34 13.18 7.31
N ARG A 145 -0.25 13.83 6.13
CA ARG A 145 -1.28 13.69 5.08
C ARG A 145 -1.38 12.28 4.51
N LEU A 146 -0.25 11.58 4.39
CA LEU A 146 -0.25 10.19 3.92
C LEU A 146 -0.97 9.32 4.96
N VAL A 147 -0.68 9.51 6.25
CA VAL A 147 -1.31 8.77 7.36
C VAL A 147 -2.84 8.97 7.38
N GLU A 148 -3.33 10.21 7.26
CA GLU A 148 -4.77 10.51 7.18
C GLU A 148 -5.46 9.72 6.04
N ARG A 149 -4.75 9.52 4.92
CA ARG A 149 -5.27 8.83 3.73
C ARG A 149 -5.19 7.31 3.82
N VAL A 150 -4.42 6.73 4.74
CA VAL A 150 -4.27 5.27 4.86
C VAL A 150 -5.62 4.60 5.09
N CYS A 151 -6.40 5.08 6.07
CA CYS A 151 -7.70 4.48 6.38
C CYS A 151 -8.77 4.78 5.33
N GLU A 152 -8.62 5.86 4.56
CA GLU A 152 -9.44 6.06 3.37
C GLU A 152 -9.13 4.97 2.33
N PHE A 153 -7.85 4.72 2.06
CA PHE A 153 -7.42 3.72 1.06
C PHE A 153 -7.80 2.30 1.44
N VAL A 154 -7.89 1.94 2.72
CA VAL A 154 -8.41 0.63 3.17
C VAL A 154 -9.77 0.29 2.51
N ASN A 155 -10.57 1.29 2.16
CA ASN A 155 -11.85 1.12 1.47
C ASN A 155 -11.74 0.63 0.01
N VAL A 156 -10.55 0.56 -0.58
CA VAL A 156 -10.39 -0.06 -1.90
C VAL A 156 -10.41 -1.59 -1.81
N PHE A 157 -10.22 -2.16 -0.61
CA PHE A 157 -10.20 -3.59 -0.43
C PHE A 157 -11.60 -4.18 -0.27
N ARG A 158 -11.81 -5.36 -0.86
CA ARG A 158 -13.02 -6.18 -0.73
C ARG A 158 -12.63 -7.57 -0.27
N TYR A 159 -13.40 -8.12 0.67
CA TYR A 159 -13.20 -9.48 1.13
C TYR A 159 -13.76 -10.48 0.11
N ASN A 160 -12.93 -11.42 -0.36
CA ASN A 160 -13.37 -12.55 -1.17
C ASN A 160 -13.66 -13.75 -0.27
N ALA A 161 -14.95 -14.01 -0.03
CA ALA A 161 -15.39 -15.12 0.80
C ALA A 161 -14.98 -16.50 0.25
N GLN A 162 -14.82 -16.65 -1.07
CA GLN A 162 -14.48 -17.94 -1.69
C GLN A 162 -13.05 -18.40 -1.39
N GLY A 163 -12.14 -17.44 -1.17
CA GLY A 163 -10.74 -17.75 -0.86
C GLY A 163 -10.28 -17.25 0.51
N ALA A 164 -11.16 -16.60 1.28
CA ALA A 164 -10.85 -15.99 2.56
C ALA A 164 -9.64 -15.05 2.51
N TYR A 165 -9.62 -14.14 1.52
CA TYR A 165 -8.55 -13.16 1.34
C TYR A 165 -9.10 -11.78 0.92
N TRP A 166 -8.27 -10.74 1.07
CA TRP A 166 -8.63 -9.38 0.70
C TRP A 166 -8.13 -9.06 -0.72
N VAL A 167 -8.98 -8.42 -1.52
CA VAL A 167 -8.68 -8.08 -2.91
C VAL A 167 -8.76 -6.58 -3.10
N ARG A 168 -7.75 -6.02 -3.75
CA ARG A 168 -7.72 -4.62 -4.16
C ARG A 168 -8.66 -4.42 -5.37
N ASP A 169 -9.70 -3.61 -5.22
CA ASP A 169 -10.62 -3.28 -6.32
C ASP A 169 -10.00 -2.19 -7.22
N LYS A 170 -9.63 -2.56 -8.45
CA LYS A 170 -8.99 -1.65 -9.42
C LYS A 170 -9.82 -0.38 -9.69
N ALA A 171 -11.15 -0.49 -9.72
CA ALA A 171 -12.02 0.66 -9.98
C ALA A 171 -12.03 1.63 -8.78
N LEU A 172 -11.96 1.11 -7.56
CA LEU A 172 -11.85 1.92 -6.36
C LEU A 172 -10.47 2.56 -6.23
N VAL A 173 -9.39 1.84 -6.57
CA VAL A 173 -8.04 2.41 -6.64
C VAL A 173 -7.99 3.57 -7.62
N ALA A 174 -8.49 3.38 -8.85
CA ALA A 174 -8.53 4.46 -9.85
C ALA A 174 -9.39 5.65 -9.39
N ALA A 175 -10.46 5.41 -8.64
CA ALA A 175 -11.27 6.48 -8.05
C ALA A 175 -10.48 7.24 -6.98
N PHE A 176 -9.77 6.54 -6.10
CA PHE A 176 -8.91 7.14 -5.07
C PHE A 176 -7.78 7.98 -5.69
N GLU A 177 -7.05 7.43 -6.67
CA GLU A 177 -5.99 8.15 -7.39
C GLU A 177 -6.49 9.40 -8.10
N ALA A 178 -7.76 9.41 -8.51
CA ALA A 178 -8.44 10.56 -9.09
C ALA A 178 -8.98 11.57 -8.04
N GLY A 179 -8.67 11.38 -6.75
CA GLY A 179 -9.15 12.21 -5.65
C GLY A 179 -10.65 12.11 -5.40
N LYS A 180 -11.32 11.05 -5.89
CA LYS A 180 -12.76 10.87 -5.70
C LYS A 180 -13.03 10.25 -4.33
N ALA A 181 -14.08 10.72 -3.67
CA ALA A 181 -14.55 10.12 -2.43
C ALA A 181 -14.91 8.64 -2.65
N LEU A 182 -14.28 7.76 -1.87
CA LEU A 182 -14.57 6.34 -1.89
C LEU A 182 -15.92 6.05 -1.22
N PRO A 183 -16.63 4.99 -1.65
CA PRO A 183 -17.85 4.58 -0.97
C PRO A 183 -17.53 4.19 0.47
N LYS A 184 -18.12 4.93 1.41
CA LYS A 184 -18.08 4.55 2.83
C LYS A 184 -18.79 3.21 3.00
N PRO A 185 -18.25 2.28 3.80
CA PRO A 185 -18.95 1.05 4.12
C PRO A 185 -20.30 1.44 4.74
N ARG A 186 -21.39 0.93 4.15
CA ARG A 186 -22.72 1.22 4.68
C ARG A 186 -22.89 0.39 5.94
N GLN A 187 -23.23 1.05 7.05
CA GLN A 187 -23.61 0.36 8.29
C GLN A 187 -24.94 -0.41 8.14
N LEU A 188 -25.69 -0.20 7.05
CA LEU A 188 -27.00 -0.81 6.81
C LEU A 188 -26.93 -2.10 5.96
N GLY A 189 -26.54 -3.19 6.62
CA GLY A 189 -27.22 -4.49 6.60
C GLY A 189 -27.72 -5.08 5.28
N ARG A 190 -26.86 -5.24 4.25
CA ARG A 190 -27.26 -6.05 3.08
C ARG A 190 -26.25 -7.09 2.61
N LEU A 191 -24.98 -6.98 2.97
CA LEU A 191 -24.00 -7.98 2.61
C LEU A 191 -23.13 -8.28 3.84
N PRO A 192 -22.96 -9.55 4.21
CA PRO A 192 -22.08 -9.93 5.32
C PRO A 192 -20.69 -9.27 5.19
N THR A 193 -20.18 -9.14 3.96
CA THR A 193 -18.88 -8.53 3.67
C THR A 193 -18.73 -7.08 4.13
N ASP A 194 -19.84 -6.34 4.29
CA ASP A 194 -19.81 -4.95 4.74
C ASP A 194 -19.43 -4.86 6.23
N GLU A 195 -19.81 -5.84 7.06
CA GLU A 195 -19.45 -5.87 8.48
C GLU A 195 -17.95 -6.11 8.68
N LEU A 196 -17.36 -7.02 7.89
CA LEU A 196 -15.91 -7.24 7.85
C LEU A 196 -15.17 -5.97 7.44
N ARG A 197 -15.72 -5.22 6.48
CA ARG A 197 -15.14 -3.95 6.03
C ARG A 197 -15.24 -2.86 7.08
N VAL A 198 -16.36 -2.74 7.79
CA VAL A 198 -16.48 -1.83 8.95
C VAL A 198 -15.46 -2.20 10.02
N SER A 199 -15.33 -3.48 10.33
CA SER A 199 -14.34 -3.97 11.30
C SER A 199 -12.91 -3.65 10.89
N LEU A 200 -12.59 -3.78 9.59
CA LEU A 200 -11.28 -3.44 9.04
C LEU A 200 -11.00 -1.93 9.11
N VAL A 201 -11.99 -1.08 8.82
CA VAL A 201 -11.86 0.37 8.94
C VAL A 201 -11.64 0.77 10.40
N ASN A 202 -12.41 0.20 11.34
CA ASN A 202 -12.21 0.45 12.78
C ASN A 202 -10.83 -0.01 13.24
N TYR A 203 -10.36 -1.17 12.76
CA TYR A 203 -9.00 -1.65 13.02
C TYR A 203 -7.95 -0.65 12.49
N CYS A 204 -8.15 -0.12 11.28
CA CYS A 204 -7.25 0.91 10.74
C CYS A 204 -7.22 2.16 11.62
N SER A 205 -8.38 2.73 11.93
CA SER A 205 -8.47 3.96 12.73
C SER A 205 -7.79 3.82 14.09
N THR A 206 -8.12 2.75 14.83
CA THR A 206 -7.47 2.48 16.13
C THR A 206 -5.96 2.27 16.00
N THR A 207 -5.51 1.56 14.96
CA THR A 207 -4.07 1.31 14.75
C THR A 207 -3.31 2.58 14.39
N VAL A 208 -3.89 3.43 13.55
CA VAL A 208 -3.29 4.70 13.16
C VAL A 208 -3.25 5.66 14.33
N GLU A 209 -4.31 5.72 15.14
CA GLU A 209 -4.36 6.53 16.36
C GLU A 209 -3.31 6.08 17.39
N ASP A 210 -3.17 4.76 17.60
CA ASP A 210 -2.23 4.20 18.59
C ASP A 210 -0.76 4.30 18.17
N HIS A 211 -0.47 4.34 16.86
CA HIS A 211 0.88 4.20 16.30
C HIS A 211 1.22 5.25 15.24
N GLU A 212 0.66 6.45 15.35
CA GLU A 212 0.85 7.52 14.35
C GLU A 212 2.34 7.84 14.16
N ASP A 213 3.07 7.99 15.27
CA ASP A 213 4.49 8.35 15.27
C ASP A 213 5.37 7.29 14.61
N GLU A 214 5.16 6.00 14.90
CA GLU A 214 5.94 4.93 14.27
C GLU A 214 5.62 4.80 12.78
N ILE A 215 4.36 4.98 12.39
CA ILE A 215 3.95 4.96 10.98
C ILE A 215 4.58 6.13 10.23
N MET A 216 4.56 7.35 10.81
CA MET A 216 5.23 8.52 10.24
C MET A 216 6.74 8.29 10.08
N ALA A 217 7.40 7.72 11.09
CA ALA A 217 8.82 7.39 11.02
C ALA A 217 9.14 6.39 9.90
N LEU A 218 8.31 5.35 9.73
CA LEU A 218 8.45 4.38 8.64
C LEU A 218 8.26 5.01 7.26
N LEU A 219 7.27 5.90 7.11
CA LEU A 219 7.00 6.62 5.87
C LEU A 219 8.17 7.55 5.49
N LEU A 220 8.71 8.28 6.46
CA LEU A 220 9.87 9.18 6.26
C LEU A 220 11.14 8.41 5.94
N ALA A 221 11.35 7.24 6.54
CA ALA A 221 12.47 6.36 6.24
C ALA A 221 12.39 5.68 4.86
N GLY A 222 11.26 5.80 4.15
CA GLY A 222 11.00 5.07 2.90
C GLY A 222 10.93 3.55 3.11
N GLY A 223 10.69 3.10 4.34
CA GLY A 223 10.90 1.73 4.82
C GLY A 223 9.71 0.78 4.66
N LEU A 224 8.88 0.93 3.63
CA LEU A 224 7.70 0.08 3.40
C LEU A 224 8.01 -1.25 2.69
N GLY A 225 9.13 -1.88 3.04
CA GLY A 225 9.50 -3.21 2.52
C GLY A 225 8.91 -4.37 3.33
N ASP A 226 9.10 -5.60 2.85
CA ASP A 226 8.66 -6.83 3.56
C ASP A 226 9.17 -6.93 5.00
N ALA A 227 10.41 -6.47 5.25
CA ALA A 227 11.00 -6.42 6.58
C ALA A 227 10.30 -5.42 7.50
N GLY A 228 9.96 -4.23 6.98
CA GLY A 228 9.17 -3.23 7.70
C GLY A 228 7.80 -3.77 8.06
N ARG A 229 7.15 -4.49 7.14
CA ARG A 229 5.83 -5.10 7.36
C ARG A 229 5.87 -6.09 8.52
N ALA A 230 6.85 -6.99 8.49
CA ALA A 230 7.03 -7.97 9.54
C ALA A 230 7.29 -7.28 10.88
N ALA A 231 8.19 -6.28 10.91
CA ALA A 231 8.49 -5.52 12.13
C ALA A 231 7.26 -4.81 12.71
N PHE A 232 6.44 -4.18 11.86
CA PHE A 232 5.24 -3.47 12.28
C PHE A 232 4.15 -4.44 12.78
N CYS A 233 3.78 -5.43 11.96
CA CYS A 233 2.65 -6.32 12.27
C CYS A 233 2.96 -7.35 13.38
N SER A 234 4.20 -7.81 13.49
CA SER A 234 4.61 -8.80 14.51
C SER A 234 5.32 -8.18 15.72
N GLY A 235 6.08 -7.11 15.53
CA GLY A 235 6.83 -6.44 16.59
C GLY A 235 5.98 -5.41 17.33
N THR A 236 5.55 -4.35 16.63
CA THR A 236 4.81 -3.22 17.23
C THR A 236 3.43 -3.66 17.68
N ARG A 237 2.64 -4.24 16.77
CA ARG A 237 1.25 -4.62 17.05
C ARG A 237 1.07 -5.99 17.70
N LYS A 238 2.01 -6.91 17.46
CA LYS A 238 1.91 -8.33 17.90
C LYS A 238 0.62 -9.02 17.40
N ASP A 239 0.02 -8.50 16.34
CA ASP A 239 -1.22 -9.01 15.74
C ASP A 239 -0.94 -10.29 14.94
N CYS A 240 0.26 -10.41 14.38
CA CYS A 240 0.73 -11.64 13.75
C CYS A 240 1.74 -12.36 14.65
N ARG A 241 1.55 -13.67 14.86
CA ARG A 241 2.49 -14.52 15.62
C ARG A 241 3.00 -15.68 14.77
N GLY A 242 4.32 -15.87 14.74
CA GLY A 242 4.97 -17.02 14.12
C GLY A 242 4.54 -17.25 12.68
N ASP A 243 4.17 -18.49 12.36
CA ASP A 243 3.81 -18.96 11.02
C ASP A 243 2.58 -18.25 10.42
N ALA A 244 1.77 -17.56 11.24
CA ALA A 244 0.62 -16.79 10.77
C ALA A 244 1.03 -15.63 9.86
N VAL A 245 2.21 -15.04 10.07
CA VAL A 245 2.74 -13.96 9.21
C VAL A 245 2.95 -14.49 7.80
N GLU A 246 3.61 -15.65 7.67
CA GLU A 246 3.94 -16.24 6.38
C GLU A 246 2.67 -16.77 5.69
N ALA A 247 1.74 -17.35 6.45
CA ALA A 247 0.45 -17.80 5.93
C ALA A 247 -0.42 -16.64 5.43
N ALA A 248 -0.51 -15.53 6.19
CA ALA A 248 -1.21 -14.32 5.75
C ALA A 248 -0.53 -13.72 4.52
N ALA A 249 0.80 -13.58 4.53
CA ALA A 249 1.56 -13.10 3.37
C ALA A 249 1.31 -13.94 2.12
N LYS A 250 1.29 -15.28 2.24
CA LYS A 250 0.96 -16.19 1.14
C LYS A 250 -0.47 -16.01 0.64
N ARG A 251 -1.46 -15.92 1.55
CA ARG A 251 -2.88 -15.69 1.20
C ARG A 251 -3.06 -14.37 0.43
N GLN A 252 -2.49 -13.29 0.94
CA GLN A 252 -2.60 -11.97 0.31
C GLN A 252 -1.72 -11.85 -0.95
N GLY A 253 -0.58 -12.52 -1.02
CA GLY A 253 0.29 -12.56 -2.20
C GLY A 253 -0.34 -13.32 -3.38
N ILE A 254 -1.08 -14.39 -3.11
CA ILE A 254 -1.87 -15.10 -4.12
C ILE A 254 -2.97 -14.18 -4.67
N ALA A 255 -3.56 -13.32 -3.84
CA ALA A 255 -4.58 -12.37 -4.26
C ALA A 255 -4.08 -11.40 -5.33
N ASP A 256 -2.85 -10.89 -5.21
CA ASP A 256 -2.30 -9.93 -6.17
C ASP A 256 -1.99 -10.59 -7.51
N ILE A 257 -1.46 -11.82 -7.46
CA ILE A 257 -1.22 -12.63 -8.67
C ILE A 257 -2.55 -12.90 -9.38
N LEU A 258 -3.62 -13.24 -8.63
CA LEU A 258 -4.95 -13.44 -9.20
C LEU A 258 -5.60 -12.13 -9.69
N ALA A 259 -5.33 -11.00 -9.05
CA ALA A 259 -5.82 -9.69 -9.48
C ALA A 259 -5.14 -9.20 -10.77
N GLY A 260 -3.91 -9.64 -11.04
CA GLY A 260 -3.20 -9.42 -12.30
C GLY A 260 -3.62 -10.36 -13.44
N ILE A 261 -4.27 -11.49 -13.14
CA ILE A 261 -4.65 -12.50 -14.16
C ILE A 261 -6.11 -12.30 -14.65
N ASN A 262 -7.00 -11.69 -13.86
CA ASN A 262 -8.40 -11.44 -14.25
C ASN A 262 -8.63 -10.10 -15.00
N ASP A 263 -7.70 -9.72 -15.89
CA ASP A 263 -7.80 -8.49 -16.70
C ASP A 263 -8.76 -8.57 -17.90
N GLU A 264 -9.63 -9.59 -17.95
CA GLU A 264 -10.77 -9.58 -18.85
C GLU A 264 -12.04 -9.22 -18.04
N PRO A 265 -12.57 -7.99 -18.15
CA PRO A 265 -13.80 -7.63 -17.47
C PRO A 265 -14.89 -8.63 -17.90
N PRO A 266 -15.71 -9.16 -16.97
CA PRO A 266 -16.79 -10.06 -17.36
C PRO A 266 -17.66 -9.32 -18.37
N ALA A 267 -17.73 -9.88 -19.59
CA ALA A 267 -18.41 -9.28 -20.72
C ALA A 267 -19.76 -8.73 -20.26
N ALA A 268 -19.92 -7.41 -20.39
CA ALA A 268 -21.13 -6.71 -19.96
C ALA A 268 -22.35 -7.47 -20.49
N PRO A 269 -23.37 -7.75 -19.66
CA PRO A 269 -24.51 -8.55 -20.09
C PRO A 269 -25.11 -7.89 -21.33
N ALA A 270 -25.09 -8.61 -22.45
CA ALA A 270 -25.54 -8.14 -23.74
C ALA A 270 -26.90 -7.46 -23.58
N LYS A 271 -26.97 -6.16 -23.85
CA LYS A 271 -28.19 -5.35 -23.72
C LYS A 271 -29.29 -6.04 -24.52
N LYS A 272 -30.22 -6.74 -23.84
CA LYS A 272 -31.44 -7.28 -24.45
C LYS A 272 -32.18 -6.11 -25.09
N LYS A 273 -32.08 -6.02 -26.41
CA LYS A 273 -32.79 -5.06 -27.27
C LYS A 273 -34.29 -5.21 -26.95
N ARG A 274 -34.85 -4.33 -26.11
CA ARG A 274 -36.31 -4.26 -25.87
C ARG A 274 -36.98 -4.02 -27.22
N ARG A 275 -37.56 -5.07 -27.81
CA ARG A 275 -38.48 -4.98 -28.95
C ARG A 275 -39.60 -4.01 -28.57
N ARG A 276 -39.56 -2.79 -29.12
CA ARG A 276 -40.67 -1.84 -29.09
C ARG A 276 -41.86 -2.50 -29.81
N LYS A 277 -42.87 -2.95 -29.05
CA LYS A 277 -44.18 -3.33 -29.60
C LYS A 277 -44.79 -2.10 -30.28
N LYS A 278 -44.87 -2.14 -31.61
CA LYS A 278 -45.52 -1.13 -32.45
C LYS A 278 -47.02 -1.15 -32.13
N LYS A 279 -47.54 -0.11 -31.47
CA LYS A 279 -48.99 0.08 -31.26
C LYS A 279 -49.65 0.23 -32.63
N LYS A 280 -50.55 -0.70 -32.97
CA LYS A 280 -51.45 -0.62 -34.14
C LYS A 280 -52.48 0.48 -33.83
N LYS A 281 -52.55 1.52 -34.67
CA LYS A 281 -53.67 2.49 -34.67
C LYS A 281 -54.94 1.76 -35.11
N PRO A 282 -56.08 1.90 -34.42
CA PRO A 282 -57.36 1.54 -34.99
C PRO A 282 -57.75 2.57 -36.07
N VAL A 283 -58.16 2.07 -37.23
CA VAL A 283 -58.77 2.85 -38.30
C VAL A 283 -60.20 3.16 -37.87
N ALA A 284 -60.55 4.44 -37.90
CA ALA A 284 -61.91 4.91 -37.73
C ALA A 284 -62.74 4.47 -38.95
N ALA A 285 -63.89 3.85 -38.71
CA ALA A 285 -64.90 3.64 -39.73
C ALA A 285 -65.72 4.93 -39.86
N GLU A 286 -65.73 5.50 -41.06
CA GLU A 286 -66.70 6.51 -41.49
C GLU A 286 -68.09 5.85 -41.66
N LEU A 287 -69.11 6.60 -41.30
CA LEU A 287 -70.52 6.46 -41.66
C LEU A 287 -70.80 7.43 -42.81
#